data_AF-A0A7Z9L8V5-F1
#
_entry.id   AF-A0A7Z9L8V5-F1
#
_cell.length_a   1.000
_cell.length_b   1.000
_cell.length_c   1.000
_cell.angle_alpha   90.00
_cell.angle_beta   90.00
_cell.angle_gamma   90.00
#
_symmetry.space_group_name_H-M   'P 1'
#
loop_
_entity.id
_entity.type
_entity.pdbx_description
1 polymer ?
#
loop_
_entity_poly.entity_id
_entity_poly.type
_entity_poly.pdbx_seq_one_letter_code
_entity_poly.pdbx_strand_id
1 'polypeptide(L)'
;MASLVKQLDKVVAANSKQKMASVVNFLGEETDDVISDAKKFGKQHKVKNVALVVPRPSLNGPPSFKVNEQAELTVMLYKGRRIVGNYALAAGKLDAKKIKQIVKDATTLVK
;
A
#
# COMPACT_ATOMS: atom_id res chain seq x y z
N MET A 1 -4.97 8.64 -1.52
CA MET A 1 -4.79 7.17 -1.42
C MET A 1 -5.48 6.38 -2.54
N ALA A 2 -6.79 6.54 -2.78
CA ALA A 2 -7.55 5.74 -3.76
C ALA A 2 -6.91 5.61 -5.16
N SER A 3 -6.40 6.72 -5.72
CA SER A 3 -5.74 6.71 -7.03
C SER A 3 -4.49 5.80 -7.07
N LEU A 4 -3.70 5.80 -6.00
CA LEU A 4 -2.52 4.94 -5.88
C LEU A 4 -2.94 3.46 -5.86
N VAL A 5 -3.89 3.10 -4.99
CA VAL A 5 -4.36 1.70 -4.86
C VAL A 5 -4.93 1.20 -6.17
N LYS A 6 -5.74 1.99 -6.88
CA LYS A 6 -6.30 1.61 -8.18
C LYS A 6 -5.23 1.39 -9.26
N GLN A 7 -4.14 2.16 -9.23
CA GLN A 7 -3.05 1.97 -10.18
C GLN A 7 -2.21 0.73 -9.84
N LEU A 8 -1.91 0.52 -8.56
CA LEU A 8 -1.22 -0.70 -8.11
C LEU A 8 -2.06 -1.95 -8.38
N ASP A 9 -3.38 -1.89 -8.22
CA ASP A 9 -4.29 -3.00 -8.55
C ASP A 9 -4.14 -3.45 -10.01
N LYS A 10 -4.07 -2.50 -10.94
CA LYS A 10 -3.82 -2.77 -12.36
C LYS A 10 -2.43 -3.34 -12.60
N VAL A 11 -1.40 -2.81 -11.93
CA VAL A 11 -0.02 -3.30 -12.04
C VAL A 11 0.09 -4.74 -11.57
N VAL A 12 -0.53 -5.08 -10.43
CA VAL A 12 -0.59 -6.45 -9.90
C VAL A 12 -1.32 -7.36 -10.89
N ALA A 13 -2.48 -6.95 -11.39
CA ALA A 13 -3.25 -7.73 -12.38
C ALA A 13 -2.41 -8.05 -13.63
N ALA A 14 -1.74 -7.03 -14.19
CA ALA A 14 -0.89 -7.16 -15.38
C ALA A 14 0.33 -8.09 -15.15
N ASN A 15 0.77 -8.24 -13.89
CA ASN A 15 1.94 -9.01 -13.51
C ASN A 15 1.62 -10.24 -12.65
N SER A 16 0.36 -10.69 -12.67
CA SER A 16 -0.11 -11.85 -11.90
C SER A 16 0.67 -13.13 -12.23
N LYS A 17 1.05 -13.33 -13.50
CA LYS A 17 1.89 -14.46 -13.94
C LYS A 17 3.28 -14.47 -13.29
N GLN A 18 3.79 -13.30 -12.92
CA GLN A 18 5.08 -13.14 -12.24
C GLN A 18 4.95 -13.18 -10.71
N LYS A 19 3.76 -13.56 -10.20
CA LYS A 19 3.43 -13.62 -8.76
C LYS A 19 3.66 -12.29 -8.04
N MET A 20 3.49 -11.16 -8.74
CA MET A 20 3.48 -9.86 -8.09
C MET A 20 2.29 -9.77 -7.14
N ALA A 21 2.49 -9.17 -5.97
CA ALA A 21 1.44 -8.95 -4.98
C ALA A 21 1.59 -7.56 -4.37
N SER A 22 0.48 -7.03 -3.87
CA SER A 22 0.43 -5.77 -3.13
C SER A 22 -0.52 -5.91 -1.95
N VAL A 23 -0.13 -5.31 -0.84
CA VAL A 23 -0.91 -5.30 0.41
C VAL A 23 -0.96 -3.87 0.92
N VAL A 24 -2.14 -3.43 1.37
CA VAL A 24 -2.34 -2.16 2.08
C VAL A 24 -2.73 -2.52 3.51
N ASN A 25 -1.86 -2.12 4.44
CA ASN A 25 -2.15 -2.24 5.87
C ASN A 25 -2.72 -0.91 6.36
N PHE A 26 -3.91 -0.95 6.94
CA PHE A 26 -4.52 0.19 7.63
C PHE A 26 -4.04 0.16 9.08
N LEU A 27 -2.98 0.92 9.36
CA LEU A 27 -2.40 1.01 10.70
C LEU A 27 -3.31 1.88 11.60
N GLY A 28 -3.58 1.40 12.81
CA GLY A 28 -4.49 2.03 13.76
C GLY A 28 -5.05 1.02 14.76
N GLU A 29 -6.03 1.44 15.55
CA GLU A 29 -6.81 0.52 16.38
C GLU A 29 -7.71 -0.35 15.49
N GLU A 30 -7.78 -1.64 15.82
CA GLU A 30 -8.71 -2.56 15.17
C GLU A 30 -10.10 -2.33 15.77
N THR A 31 -10.84 -1.39 15.18
CA THR A 31 -12.26 -1.18 15.48
C THR A 31 -13.12 -1.74 14.35
N ASP A 32 -14.37 -2.09 14.67
CA ASP A 32 -15.34 -2.53 13.67
C ASP A 32 -15.55 -1.47 12.57
N ASP A 33 -15.41 -0.19 12.91
CA ASP A 33 -15.51 0.93 11.97
C ASP A 33 -14.37 0.91 10.94
N VAL A 34 -13.12 0.69 11.37
CA VAL A 34 -11.96 0.61 10.46
C VAL A 34 -12.10 -0.56 9.50
N ILE A 35 -12.59 -1.71 9.99
CA ILE A 35 -12.87 -2.89 9.15
C ILE A 35 -13.99 -2.58 8.14
N SER A 36 -15.05 -1.93 8.60
CA SER A 36 -16.19 -1.50 7.76
C SER A 36 -15.73 -0.54 6.66
N ASP A 37 -14.90 0.44 7.00
CA ASP A 37 -14.41 1.44 6.07
C ASP A 37 -13.41 0.88 5.07
N ALA A 38 -12.52 -0.04 5.48
CA ALA A 38 -11.67 -0.78 4.56
C ALA A 38 -12.51 -1.60 3.54
N LYS A 39 -13.59 -2.25 3.99
CA LYS A 39 -14.53 -2.96 3.12
C LYS A 39 -15.24 -2.00 2.15
N LYS A 40 -15.75 -0.86 2.64
CA LYS A 40 -16.40 0.16 1.80
C LYS A 40 -15.43 0.72 0.76
N PHE A 41 -14.20 1.05 1.16
CA PHE A 41 -13.15 1.53 0.29
C PHE A 41 -12.84 0.55 -0.84
N GLY A 42 -12.67 -0.73 -0.51
CA GLY A 42 -12.46 -1.80 -1.50
C GLY A 42 -13.60 -1.89 -2.51
N LYS A 43 -14.86 -1.88 -2.05
CA LYS A 43 -16.05 -1.91 -2.90
C LYS A 43 -16.17 -0.66 -3.78
N GLN A 44 -16.07 0.53 -3.20
CA GLN A 44 -16.23 1.82 -3.88
C GLN A 44 -15.19 2.00 -4.99
N HIS A 45 -13.97 1.53 -4.77
CA HIS A 45 -12.88 1.68 -5.73
C HIS A 45 -12.63 0.45 -6.60
N LYS A 46 -13.43 -0.61 -6.42
CA LYS A 46 -13.33 -1.88 -7.16
C LYS A 46 -11.93 -2.50 -7.06
N VAL A 47 -11.35 -2.49 -5.86
CA VAL A 47 -10.06 -3.13 -5.57
C VAL A 47 -10.26 -4.65 -5.62
N LYS A 48 -9.42 -5.35 -6.40
CA LYS A 48 -9.56 -6.80 -6.65
C LYS A 48 -8.27 -7.59 -6.39
N ASN A 49 -7.13 -6.97 -6.66
CA ASN A 49 -5.81 -7.60 -6.70
C ASN A 49 -4.90 -7.13 -5.57
N VAL A 50 -5.28 -6.04 -4.88
CA VAL A 50 -4.57 -5.54 -3.70
C VAL A 50 -5.28 -6.05 -2.44
N ALA A 51 -4.56 -6.73 -1.57
CA ALA A 51 -5.10 -7.13 -0.27
C ALA A 51 -5.24 -5.90 0.64
N LEU A 52 -6.42 -5.75 1.25
CA LEU A 52 -6.70 -4.72 2.25
C LEU A 52 -6.71 -5.39 3.62
N VAL A 53 -5.82 -4.95 4.52
CA VAL A 53 -5.57 -5.62 5.79
C VAL A 53 -5.64 -4.60 6.92
N VAL A 54 -6.40 -4.92 7.97
CA VAL A 54 -6.38 -4.22 9.25
C VAL A 54 -5.62 -5.12 10.21
N PRO A 55 -4.32 -4.87 10.47
CA PRO A 55 -3.54 -5.71 11.36
C PRO A 55 -3.98 -5.53 12.81
N ARG A 56 -3.87 -6.61 13.61
CA ARG A 56 -3.99 -6.55 15.08
C ARG A 56 -3.04 -5.51 15.68
N PRO A 57 -3.41 -4.87 16.79
CA PRO A 57 -2.92 -3.54 17.18
C PRO A 57 -1.39 -3.50 17.28
N SER A 58 -0.81 -2.77 16.33
CA SER A 58 0.48 -2.10 16.48
C SER A 58 0.34 -0.78 15.72
N LEU A 59 0.27 0.33 16.46
CA LEU A 59 0.02 1.67 15.91
C LEU A 59 0.97 1.99 14.74
N ASN A 60 2.21 1.48 14.83
CA ASN A 60 3.30 1.72 13.89
C ASN A 60 3.74 0.45 13.14
N GLY A 61 2.92 -0.61 13.14
CA GLY A 61 3.31 -1.92 12.63
C GLY A 61 4.38 -2.61 13.50
N PRO A 62 4.97 -3.73 13.02
CA PRO A 62 6.07 -4.38 13.72
C PRO A 62 7.28 -3.42 13.89
N PRO A 63 7.90 -3.31 15.09
CA PRO A 63 9.03 -2.38 15.31
C PRO A 63 10.20 -2.58 14.34
N SER A 64 10.41 -3.81 13.87
CA SER A 64 11.44 -4.15 12.89
C SER A 64 11.25 -3.46 11.53
N PHE A 65 10.05 -2.98 11.21
CA PHE A 65 9.75 -2.32 9.94
C PHE A 65 10.16 -0.85 9.94
N LYS A 66 10.46 -0.26 11.12
CA LYS A 66 10.92 1.13 11.27
C LYS A 66 10.03 2.13 10.50
N VAL A 67 8.71 1.93 10.58
CA VAL A 67 7.73 2.82 9.95
C VAL A 67 7.85 4.18 10.63
N ASN A 68 7.95 5.24 9.83
CA ASN A 68 8.05 6.60 10.35
C ASN A 68 6.70 7.01 10.96
N GLU A 69 6.69 7.32 12.26
CA GLU A 69 5.50 7.71 13.02
C GLU A 69 4.83 8.99 12.49
N GLN A 70 5.58 9.83 11.77
CA GLN A 70 5.09 11.07 11.18
C GLN A 70 4.59 10.88 9.73
N ALA A 71 4.72 9.69 9.17
CA ALA A 71 4.24 9.40 7.83
C ALA A 71 2.76 8.99 7.87
N GLU A 72 1.91 9.75 7.18
CA GLU A 72 0.51 9.37 6.94
C GLU A 72 0.44 8.10 6.06
N LEU A 73 1.40 7.96 5.13
CA LEU A 73 1.48 6.81 4.25
C LEU A 73 2.94 6.41 4.04
N THR A 74 3.24 5.15 4.31
CA THR A 74 4.52 4.55 3.92
C THR A 74 4.29 3.54 2.79
N VAL A 75 5.02 3.70 1.69
CA VAL A 75 5.01 2.73 0.58
C VAL A 75 6.38 2.06 0.50
N MET A 76 6.39 0.74 0.60
CA MET A 76 7.60 -0.07 0.51
C MET A 76 7.52 -0.96 -0.73
N LEU A 77 8.55 -0.90 -1.56
CA LEU A 77 8.67 -1.70 -2.77
C LEU A 77 9.71 -2.79 -2.54
N TYR A 78 9.30 -4.05 -2.75
CA TYR A 78 10.15 -5.21 -2.53
C TYR A 78 10.49 -5.92 -3.84
N LYS A 79 11.77 -6.26 -4.01
CA LYS A 79 12.25 -7.15 -5.08
C LYS A 79 13.18 -8.19 -4.48
N GLY A 80 12.87 -9.48 -4.68
CA GLY A 80 13.70 -10.57 -4.18
C GLY A 80 13.96 -10.51 -2.66
N ARG A 81 12.93 -10.20 -1.87
CA ARG A 81 12.99 -10.00 -0.40
C ARG A 81 13.83 -8.79 0.07
N ARG A 82 14.27 -7.91 -0.83
CA ARG A 82 14.95 -6.66 -0.49
C ARG A 82 14.05 -5.46 -0.75
N ILE A 83 14.13 -4.47 0.13
CA ILE A 83 13.48 -3.17 -0.09
C ILE A 83 14.30 -2.42 -1.14
N VAL A 84 13.67 -2.10 -2.26
CA VAL A 84 14.28 -1.34 -3.37
C VAL A 84 13.68 0.07 -3.50
N GLY A 85 12.60 0.35 -2.77
CA GLY A 85 12.01 1.67 -2.65
C GLY A 85 11.30 1.83 -1.31
N ASN A 86 11.47 2.99 -0.68
CA ASN A 86 10.79 3.37 0.55
C ASN A 86 10.34 4.83 0.45
N TYR A 87 9.03 5.05 0.48
CA TYR A 87 8.42 6.38 0.43
C TYR A 87 7.62 6.61 1.71
N ALA A 88 8.24 7.25 2.69
CA ALA A 88 7.56 7.79 3.85
C ALA A 88 6.97 9.16 3.48
N LEU A 89 5.64 9.25 3.40
CA LEU A 89 4.91 10.45 3.00
C LEU A 89 4.18 11.03 4.20
N ALA A 90 4.53 12.25 4.57
CA ALA A 90 3.77 13.02 5.56
C ALA A 90 2.38 13.39 5.05
N ALA A 91 1.54 13.90 5.95
CA ALA A 91 0.17 14.26 5.65
C ALA A 91 0.06 15.17 4.41
N GLY A 92 -0.80 14.78 3.45
CA GLY A 92 -1.02 15.56 2.22
C GLY A 92 0.13 15.56 1.21
N LYS A 93 1.22 14.81 1.43
CA LYS A 93 2.35 14.69 0.49
C LYS A 93 2.14 13.64 -0.61
N LEU A 94 1.02 12.92 -0.59
CA LEU A 94 0.65 12.02 -1.69
C LEU A 94 -0.07 12.81 -2.80
N ASP A 95 0.72 13.36 -3.73
CA ASP A 95 0.21 14.05 -4.91
C ASP A 95 0.27 13.18 -6.19
N ALA A 96 -0.25 13.71 -7.31
CA ALA A 96 -0.27 13.00 -8.59
C ALA A 96 1.14 12.68 -9.12
N LYS A 97 2.14 13.53 -8.86
CA LYS A 97 3.53 13.32 -9.28
C LYS A 97 4.14 12.15 -8.50
N LYS A 98 3.91 12.12 -7.20
CA LYS A 98 4.40 11.06 -6.30
C LYS A 98 3.75 9.72 -6.61
N ILE A 99 2.45 9.71 -6.90
CA ILE A 99 1.75 8.50 -7.34
C ILE A 99 2.36 7.96 -8.65
N LYS A 100 2.56 8.82 -9.66
CA LYS A 100 3.20 8.42 -10.92
C LYS A 100 4.58 7.82 -10.70
N GLN A 101 5.38 8.42 -9.82
CA GLN A 101 6.70 7.92 -9.47
C GLN A 101 6.63 6.52 -8.83
N ILE A 102 5.83 6.36 -7.78
CA ILE A 102 5.68 5.08 -7.06
C ILE A 102 5.19 3.98 -8.00
N VAL A 103 4.21 4.27 -8.86
CA VAL A 103 3.66 3.29 -9.81
C VAL A 103 4.71 2.91 -10.85
N LYS A 104 5.45 3.89 -11.39
CA LYS A 104 6.56 3.61 -12.31
C LYS A 104 7.59 2.70 -11.66
N ASP A 105 8.01 3.00 -10.44
CA ASP A 105 9.02 2.20 -9.73
C ASP A 105 8.48 0.79 -9.43
N ALA A 106 7.19 0.65 -9.09
CA ALA A 106 6.52 -0.64 -8.90
C ALA A 106 6.53 -1.51 -10.16
N THR A 107 6.40 -0.93 -11.36
CA THR A 107 6.46 -1.72 -12.62
C THR A 107 7.84 -2.33 -12.87
N THR A 108 8.90 -1.87 -12.19
CA THR A 108 10.27 -2.39 -12.36
C THR A 108 10.60 -3.58 -11.44
N LEU A 109 9.70 -3.90 -10.51
CA LEU A 109 9.91 -4.95 -9.51
C LEU A 109 9.95 -6.35 -10.12
N VAL A 110 9.18 -6.54 -11.17
CA VAL A 110 9.09 -7.78 -11.93
C VAL A 110 9.81 -7.58 -13.27
N LYS A 111 10.95 -8.25 -13.39
CA LYS A 111 11.77 -8.38 -14.60
C LYS A 111 12.32 -9.80 -14.58
#